data_AF-A0A1L6PCB8-F1
#
_entry.id   AF-A0A1L6PCB8-F1
#
_cell.length_a   1.000
_cell.length_b   1.000
_cell.length_c   1.000
_cell.angle_alpha   90.00
_cell.angle_beta   90.00
_cell.angle_gamma   90.00
#
_symmetry.space_group_name_H-M   'P 1'
#
loop_
_entity.id
_entity.type
_entity.pdbx_description
1 polymer ?
#
loop_
_entity_poly.entity_id
_entity_poly.type
_entity_poly.pdbx_seq_one_letter_code
_entity_poly.pdbx_strand_id
1 'polypeptide(L)'
;MESSIVGGIGLHGGMDTLELRAEADTVLAELVGAPAGSARLREDQWQAVAALVEERRRALVVQRTGWGKSAVYFVATELFPTSR
;
A
#
# COMPACT_ATOMS: atom_id res chain seq x y z
N MET A 1 10.52 -26.94 17.25
CA MET A 1 11.15 -25.91 16.41
C MET A 1 10.09 -24.86 16.17
N GLU A 2 9.90 -24.05 17.21
CA GLU A 2 8.86 -23.05 17.32
C GLU A 2 9.28 -21.84 16.49
N SER A 3 8.41 -21.39 15.59
CA SER A 3 8.52 -20.06 14.99
C SER A 3 7.24 -19.31 15.32
N SER A 4 7.24 -18.72 16.52
CA SER A 4 6.25 -17.74 16.93
C SER A 4 6.52 -16.44 16.18
N ILE A 5 5.61 -16.03 15.31
CA ILE A 5 5.47 -14.61 14.97
C ILE A 5 4.36 -14.08 15.88
N VAL A 6 4.81 -13.48 16.97
CA VAL A 6 4.01 -12.57 17.78
C VAL A 6 3.85 -11.28 16.96
N GLY A 7 2.61 -10.95 16.64
CA GLY A 7 2.22 -9.67 16.05
C GLY A 7 0.91 -9.20 16.65
N GLY A 8 0.89 -8.99 17.96
CA GLY A 8 -0.21 -8.30 18.65
C GLY A 8 0.31 -7.03 19.28
N ILE A 9 -0.13 -5.87 18.78
CA ILE A 9 -0.21 -4.51 19.38
C ILE A 9 -0.52 -3.53 18.22
N GLY A 10 -1.32 -2.47 18.30
CA GLY A 10 -2.05 -1.85 19.39
C GLY A 10 -3.04 -0.84 18.79
N LEU A 11 -4.10 -0.54 19.53
CA LEU A 11 -5.13 0.40 19.13
C LEU A 11 -4.63 1.84 19.38
N HIS A 12 -4.67 2.66 18.31
CA HIS A 12 -4.49 4.13 18.20
C HIS A 12 -3.11 4.66 17.83
N GLY A 13 -2.93 4.93 16.52
CA GLY A 13 -2.08 6.04 16.04
C GLY A 13 -1.20 5.72 14.83
N GLY A 14 -1.78 5.58 13.62
CA GLY A 14 -1.10 5.56 12.32
C GLY A 14 -0.10 4.43 12.10
N MET A 15 -0.26 3.62 11.05
CA MET A 15 0.86 2.79 10.60
C MET A 15 2.07 3.70 10.30
N ASP A 16 3.26 3.30 10.73
CA ASP A 16 4.48 3.99 10.32
C ASP A 16 4.58 3.96 8.79
N THR A 17 5.06 5.03 8.17
CA THR A 17 5.09 5.18 6.70
C THR A 17 5.83 4.00 6.05
N LEU A 18 6.84 3.44 6.71
CA LEU A 18 7.58 2.26 6.24
C LEU A 18 6.76 0.96 6.35
N GLU A 19 5.95 0.80 7.39
CA GLU A 19 5.05 -0.35 7.55
C GLU A 19 3.94 -0.32 6.50
N LEU A 20 3.29 0.83 6.33
CA LEU A 20 2.28 1.04 5.29
C LEU A 20 2.86 0.78 3.90
N ARG A 21 4.13 1.17 3.69
CA ARG A 21 4.83 0.91 2.43
C ARG A 21 5.01 -0.58 2.17
N ALA A 22 5.47 -1.33 3.18
CA ALA A 22 5.67 -2.76 3.06
C ALA A 22 4.34 -3.50 2.82
N GLU A 23 3.25 -3.04 3.45
CA GLU A 23 1.91 -3.57 3.22
C GLU A 23 1.44 -3.28 1.78
N ALA A 24 1.64 -2.04 1.29
CA ALA A 24 1.31 -1.67 -0.08
C ALA A 24 2.05 -2.52 -1.13
N ASP A 25 3.34 -2.81 -0.89
CA ASP A 25 4.12 -3.69 -1.76
C ASP A 25 3.61 -5.15 -1.70
N THR A 26 3.12 -5.60 -0.54
CA THR A 26 2.50 -6.93 -0.37
C THR A 26 1.18 -7.03 -1.15
N VAL A 27 0.28 -6.07 -0.99
CA VAL A 27 -0.98 -5.99 -1.75
C VAL A 27 -0.70 -5.94 -3.25
N LEU A 28 0.30 -5.17 -3.69
CA LEU A 28 0.69 -5.15 -5.10
C LEU A 28 1.13 -6.53 -5.59
N ALA A 29 1.96 -7.25 -4.82
CA ALA A 29 2.43 -8.58 -5.18
C ALA A 29 1.27 -9.57 -5.36
N GLU A 30 0.29 -9.53 -4.44
CA GLU A 30 -0.92 -10.35 -4.53
C GLU A 30 -1.74 -10.04 -5.79
N LEU A 31 -1.96 -8.75 -6.08
CA LEU A 31 -2.73 -8.30 -7.25
C LEU A 31 -2.11 -8.73 -8.59
N VAL A 32 -0.79 -8.86 -8.65
CA VAL A 32 -0.08 -9.26 -9.88
C VAL A 32 0.32 -10.74 -9.90
N GLY A 33 -0.04 -11.51 -8.87
CA GLY A 33 0.30 -12.94 -8.76
C GLY A 33 1.80 -13.21 -8.60
N ALA A 34 2.55 -12.29 -7.98
CA ALA A 34 3.97 -12.41 -7.76
C ALA A 34 4.30 -12.85 -6.31
N PRO A 35 5.47 -13.46 -6.05
CA PRO A 35 5.90 -13.76 -4.69
C PRO A 35 5.92 -12.51 -3.79
N ALA A 36 5.57 -12.67 -2.51
CA ALA A 36 5.59 -11.56 -1.54
C ALA A 36 6.96 -10.85 -1.55
N GLY A 37 6.93 -9.52 -1.59
CA GLY A 37 8.14 -8.67 -1.62
C GLY A 37 8.89 -8.59 -2.96
N SER A 38 8.44 -9.31 -4.00
CA SER A 38 9.03 -9.26 -5.35
C SER A 38 8.46 -8.13 -6.22
N ALA A 39 7.21 -7.72 -5.97
CA ALA A 39 6.62 -6.54 -6.57
C ALA A 39 6.79 -5.34 -5.64
N ARG A 40 7.23 -4.21 -6.20
CA ARG A 40 7.35 -2.94 -5.47
C ARG A 40 6.73 -1.83 -6.28
N LEU A 41 5.98 -0.97 -5.61
CA LEU A 41 5.53 0.27 -6.21
C LEU A 41 6.76 1.12 -6.57
N ARG A 42 6.67 1.92 -7.62
CA ARG A 42 7.66 2.98 -7.84
C ARG A 42 7.44 4.12 -6.86
N GLU A 43 8.44 4.99 -6.72
CA GLU A 43 8.38 6.13 -5.79
C GLU A 43 7.21 7.08 -6.09
N ASP A 44 6.99 7.40 -7.37
CA ASP A 44 5.88 8.26 -7.77
C ASP A 44 4.49 7.61 -7.59
N GLN A 45 4.43 6.28 -7.60
CA GLN A 45 3.22 5.52 -7.26
C GLN A 45 2.99 5.49 -5.74
N TRP A 46 4.07 5.34 -4.97
CA TRP A 46 4.03 5.41 -3.50
C TRP A 46 3.41 6.70 -3.02
N GLN A 47 3.92 7.82 -3.53
CA GLN A 47 3.47 9.15 -3.14
C GLN A 47 1.98 9.34 -3.40
N ALA A 48 1.45 8.74 -4.46
CA ALA A 48 0.02 8.77 -4.75
C ALA A 48 -0.80 7.89 -3.76
N VAL A 49 -0.29 6.71 -3.39
CA VAL A 49 -0.94 5.82 -2.41
C VAL A 49 -0.91 6.46 -1.01
N ALA A 50 0.25 6.94 -0.55
CA ALA A 50 0.40 7.60 0.74
C ALA A 50 -0.51 8.84 0.85
N ALA A 51 -0.58 9.66 -0.20
CA ALA A 51 -1.49 10.80 -0.25
C ALA A 51 -2.97 10.40 -0.03
N LEU A 52 -3.38 9.26 -0.58
CA LEU A 52 -4.77 8.79 -0.48
C LEU A 52 -5.05 8.12 0.87
N VAL A 53 -4.15 7.23 1.32
CA VAL A 53 -4.40 6.33 2.45
C VAL A 53 -3.95 6.94 3.78
N GLU A 54 -2.70 7.41 3.85
CA GLU A 54 -2.08 7.97 5.06
C GLU A 54 -2.55 9.41 5.28
N GLU A 55 -2.37 10.27 4.25
CA GLU A 55 -2.70 11.68 4.34
C GLU A 55 -4.21 11.98 4.18
N ARG A 56 -5.00 10.97 3.75
CA ARG A 56 -6.46 11.08 3.54
C ARG A 56 -6.87 12.26 2.65
N ARG A 57 -6.04 12.63 1.66
CA ARG A 57 -6.31 13.74 0.73
C ARG A 57 -6.53 13.27 -0.70
N ARG A 58 -7.08 14.16 -1.53
CA ARG A 58 -7.26 13.89 -2.96
C ARG A 58 -5.91 13.96 -3.69
N ALA A 59 -5.71 13.06 -4.64
CA ALA A 59 -4.55 13.04 -5.54
C ALA A 59 -4.99 13.16 -7.01
N LEU A 60 -4.32 14.02 -7.78
CA LEU A 60 -4.45 14.10 -9.23
C LEU A 60 -3.16 13.56 -9.86
N VAL A 61 -3.27 12.43 -10.57
CA VAL A 61 -2.11 11.77 -11.20
C VAL A 61 -2.18 11.94 -12.72
N VAL A 62 -1.27 12.73 -13.28
CA VAL A 62 -1.15 12.95 -14.73
C VAL A 62 0.16 12.33 -15.22
N GLN A 63 0.05 11.21 -15.94
CA GLN A 63 1.19 10.40 -16.35
C GLN A 63 0.93 9.69 -17.68
N ARG A 64 2.00 9.36 -18.41
CA ARG A 64 1.96 8.62 -19.69
C ARG A 64 1.21 7.28 -19.59
N THR A 65 0.77 6.74 -20.71
CA THR A 65 0.20 5.38 -20.78
C THR A 65 1.24 4.35 -20.31
N GLY A 66 0.76 3.26 -19.69
CA GLY A 66 1.65 2.24 -19.12
C GLY A 66 2.31 2.62 -17.78
N TRP A 67 2.07 3.81 -17.23
CA TRP A 67 2.62 4.20 -15.92
C TRP A 67 2.09 3.33 -14.76
N GLY A 68 0.96 2.62 -14.91
CA GLY A 68 0.41 1.79 -13.83
C GLY A 68 -0.43 2.56 -12.83
N LYS A 69 -1.35 3.42 -13.34
CA LYS A 69 -2.35 4.12 -12.51
C LYS A 69 -3.35 3.16 -11.85
N SER A 70 -3.64 2.02 -12.51
CA SER A 70 -4.50 0.98 -11.96
C SER A 70 -3.91 0.36 -10.69
N ALA A 71 -2.60 0.11 -10.65
CA ALA A 71 -1.94 -0.41 -9.46
C ALA A 71 -2.14 0.54 -8.25
N VAL A 72 -1.96 1.85 -8.45
CA VAL A 72 -2.23 2.85 -7.41
C VAL A 72 -3.68 2.80 -6.93
N TYR A 73 -4.65 2.75 -7.85
CA TYR A 73 -6.07 2.70 -7.50
C TYR A 73 -6.42 1.45 -6.67
N PHE A 74 -6.01 0.26 -7.12
CA PHE A 74 -6.34 -0.98 -6.45
C PHE A 74 -5.65 -1.09 -5.08
N VAL A 75 -4.35 -0.82 -5.02
CA VAL A 75 -3.62 -0.84 -3.74
C VAL A 75 -4.21 0.17 -2.77
N ALA A 76 -4.48 1.41 -3.21
CA ALA A 76 -5.08 2.41 -2.33
C ALA A 76 -6.48 1.98 -1.87
N THR A 77 -7.27 1.34 -2.72
CA THR A 77 -8.63 0.89 -2.38
C THR A 77 -8.63 -0.23 -1.34
N GLU A 78 -7.74 -1.22 -1.48
CA GLU A 78 -7.59 -2.32 -0.49
C GLU A 78 -7.12 -1.79 0.87
N LEU A 79 -6.21 -0.81 0.86
CA LEU A 79 -5.65 -0.24 2.09
C LEU A 79 -6.52 0.86 2.70
N PHE A 80 -7.49 1.41 1.97
CA PHE A 80 -8.27 2.54 2.48
C PHE A 80 -9.23 2.05 3.58
N PRO A 81 -9.11 2.55 4.82
CA PRO A 81 -10.05 2.20 5.88
C PRO A 81 -11.48 2.52 5.43
N THR A 82 -12.29 1.48 5.28
CA THR A 82 -13.73 1.63 5.05
C THR A 82 -14.33 2.19 6.34
N SER A 83 -14.52 3.50 6.40
CA SER A 83 -15.42 4.12 7.36
C SER A 83 -16.82 3.62 7.04
N ARG A 84 -17.28 2.60 7.77
CA ARG A 84 -18.70 2.30 7.93
C ARG A 84 -19.26 3.16 9.05
#